data_AF-A0A2N0L1Z2-F1
#
_entry.id   AF-A0A2N0L1Z2-F1
#
_cell.length_a   1.000
_cell.length_b   1.000
_cell.length_c   1.000
_cell.angle_alpha   90.00
_cell.angle_beta   90.00
_cell.angle_gamma   90.00
#
_symmetry.space_group_name_H-M   'P 1'
#
loop_
_entity.id
_entity.type
_entity.pdbx_description
1 polymer ?
#
loop_
_entity_poly.entity_id
_entity_poly.type
_entity_poly.pdbx_seq_one_letter_code
_entity_poly.pdbx_strand_id
1 'polypeptide(L)' 'MQGSVLTSPKERMGNHLAVLKKYAERVLTEGEYLMPWEEADKAARMEDFFDIGASFKCTQRDLVSVIVRDACQSG' A
#
# COMPACT_ATOMS: atom_id res chain seq x y z
N MET A 1 28.33 10.66 -2.18
CA MET A 1 27.29 10.23 -3.14
C MET A 1 26.64 8.98 -2.57
N GLN A 2 25.53 9.12 -1.85
CA GLN A 2 24.84 7.99 -1.23
C GLN A 2 24.04 7.27 -2.31
N GLY A 3 24.41 6.01 -2.59
CA GLY A 3 23.68 5.16 -3.52
C GLY A 3 22.26 4.98 -2.99
N SER A 4 21.27 5.40 -3.78
CA SER A 4 19.87 5.08 -3.55
C SER A 4 19.78 3.58 -3.40
N VAL A 5 19.45 3.10 -2.20
CA VAL A 5 19.27 1.68 -1.90
C VAL A 5 18.27 1.15 -2.93
N LEU A 6 18.76 0.34 -3.87
CA LEU A 6 17.93 -0.36 -4.85
C LEU A 6 17.19 -1.47 -4.08
N THR A 7 16.22 -1.09 -3.25
CA THR A 7 15.29 -2.04 -2.64
C THR A 7 14.62 -2.79 -3.77
N SER A 8 14.67 -4.12 -3.72
CA SER A 8 14.07 -4.97 -4.75
C SER A 8 12.59 -4.62 -4.93
N PRO A 9 12.00 -4.83 -6.13
CA PRO A 9 10.58 -4.56 -6.35
C PRO A 9 9.69 -5.21 -5.28
N LYS A 10 10.07 -6.39 -4.80
CA LYS A 10 9.39 -7.10 -3.71
C LYS A 10 9.48 -6.38 -2.37
N GLU A 11 10.64 -5.83 -2.01
CA GLU A 11 10.80 -5.04 -0.78
C GLU A 11 10.02 -3.72 -0.84
N ARG A 12 10.05 -3.02 -1.98
CA ARG A 12 9.24 -1.82 -2.21
C ARG A 12 7.75 -2.12 -2.05
N MET A 13 7.29 -3.20 -2.68
CA MET A 13 5.91 -3.66 -2.59
C MET A 13 5.51 -4.01 -1.15
N GLY A 14 6.40 -4.63 -0.38
CA GLY A 14 6.19 -4.90 1.05
C GLY A 14 6.06 -3.62 1.88
N ASN A 15 6.92 -2.63 1.64
CA ASN A 15 6.88 -1.33 2.33
C ASN A 15 5.58 -0.58 2.03
N HIS A 16 5.18 -0.52 0.76
CA HIS A 16 3.92 0.11 0.36
C HIS A 16 2.73 -0.61 0.96
N LEU A 17 2.71 -1.94 0.94
CA LEU A 17 1.65 -2.73 1.54
C LEU A 17 1.49 -2.44 3.03
N ALA A 18 2.59 -2.36 3.79
CA ALA A 18 2.54 -2.08 5.22
C ALA A 18 1.93 -0.70 5.53
N VAL A 19 2.26 0.33 4.74
CA VAL A 19 1.70 1.67 4.91
C VAL A 19 0.24 1.73 4.47
N LEU A 20 -0.10 1.13 3.32
CA LEU A 20 -1.47 1.09 2.82
C LEU A 20 -2.41 0.34 3.76
N LYS A 21 -1.93 -0.71 4.44
CA LYS A 21 -2.69 -1.40 5.49
C LYS A 21 -2.99 -0.49 6.68
N LYS A 22 -2.01 0.28 7.16
CA LYS A 22 -2.23 1.26 8.26
C LYS A 22 -3.27 2.31 7.88
N TYR A 23 -3.20 2.83 6.65
CA TYR A 23 -4.21 3.75 6.15
C TYR A 23 -5.59 3.10 6.04
N ALA A 24 -5.66 1.85 5.56
CA ALA A 24 -6.91 1.12 5.49
C ALA A 24 -7.51 0.85 6.87
N GLU A 25 -6.69 0.47 7.86
CA GLU A 25 -7.12 0.25 9.25
C GLU A 25 -7.71 1.53 9.86
N ARG A 26 -7.00 2.66 9.77
CA ARG A 26 -7.48 3.94 10.30
C ARG A 26 -8.80 4.38 9.66
N VAL A 27 -8.93 4.23 8.34
CA VAL A 27 -10.14 4.68 7.63
C VAL A 27 -11.30 3.71 7.81
N LEU A 28 -11.06 2.41 7.68
CA LEU A 28 -12.14 1.40 7.62
C LEU A 28 -12.52 0.85 9.00
N THR A 29 -11.56 0.73 9.91
CA THR A 29 -11.77 0.15 11.25
C THR A 29 -12.02 1.24 12.28
N GLU A 30 -11.20 2.29 12.28
CA GLU A 30 -11.28 3.37 13.28
C GLU A 30 -12.21 4.52 12.84
N GLY A 31 -12.53 4.60 11.54
CA GLY A 31 -13.38 5.66 10.98
C GLY A 31 -12.69 7.03 10.91
N GLU A 32 -11.36 7.06 10.98
CA GLU A 32 -10.58 8.29 10.88
C GLU A 32 -10.46 8.80 9.45
N TYR A 33 -10.25 10.12 9.33
CA TYR A 33 -9.88 10.74 8.07
C TYR A 33 -8.37 10.86 7.94
N LEU A 34 -7.84 10.52 6.77
CA LEU A 34 -6.45 10.78 6.43
C LEU A 34 -6.24 12.28 6.18
N MET A 35 -5.11 12.79 6.64
CA MET A 35 -4.68 14.15 6.35
C MET A 35 -4.36 14.30 4.86
N PRO A 36 -4.38 15.53 4.29
CA PRO A 36 -4.12 15.73 2.86
C PRO A 36 -2.77 15.16 2.37
N TRP A 37 -1.74 15.21 3.22
CA TRP A 37 -0.43 14.64 2.90
C TRP A 37 -0.45 13.10 2.94
N GLU A 38 -1.30 12.48 3.78
CA GLU A 38 -1.49 11.04 3.85
C GLU A 38 -2.30 10.52 2.66
N GLU A 39 -3.28 11.29 2.20
CA GLU A 39 -4.02 11.00 0.97
C GLU A 39 -3.09 11.02 -0.26
N ALA A 40 -2.20 12.02 -0.35
CA ALA A 40 -1.19 12.08 -1.41
C ALA A 40 -0.18 10.93 -1.32
N ASP A 41 0.27 10.59 -0.10
CA ASP A 41 1.18 9.48 0.16
C ASP A 41 0.55 8.12 -0.22
N LYS A 42 -0.70 7.91 0.18
CA LYS A 42 -1.53 6.76 -0.19
C LYS A 42 -1.67 6.62 -1.70
N ALA A 43 -1.97 7.72 -2.40
CA ALA A 43 -2.12 7.71 -3.86
C ALA A 43 -0.81 7.30 -4.56
N ALA A 44 0.32 7.92 -4.19
CA ALA A 44 1.62 7.60 -4.74
C ALA A 44 2.03 6.14 -4.48
N ARG A 45 1.74 5.62 -3.28
CA ARG A 45 2.01 4.22 -2.93
C ARG A 45 1.11 3.25 -3.67
N MET A 46 -0.16 3.56 -3.86
CA MET A 46 -1.08 2.73 -4.65
C MET A 46 -0.63 2.64 -6.11
N GLU A 47 -0.20 3.75 -6.70
CA GLU A 47 0.34 3.78 -8.07
C GLU A 47 1.54 2.85 -8.21
N ASP A 48 2.59 3.04 -7.39
CA ASP A 48 3.79 2.20 -7.45
C ASP A 48 3.51 0.75 -7.06
N PHE A 49 2.57 0.49 -6.14
CA PHE A 49 2.15 -0.85 -5.76
C PHE A 49 1.44 -1.59 -6.91
N PHE A 50 0.62 -0.88 -7.69
CA PHE A 50 -0.03 -1.44 -8.87
C PHE A 50 0.96 -1.65 -10.02
N ASP A 51 1.88 -0.73 -10.24
CA ASP A 51 2.91 -0.86 -11.27
C ASP A 51 3.83 -2.06 -10.99
N ILE A 52 4.28 -2.20 -9.74
CA ILE A 52 5.07 -3.36 -9.32
C ILE A 52 4.23 -4.64 -9.42
N GLY A 53 2.99 -4.63 -8.95
CA GLY A 53 2.11 -5.80 -9.00
C GLY A 53 1.77 -6.25 -10.42
N ALA A 54 1.65 -5.32 -11.38
CA ALA A 54 1.47 -5.63 -12.80
C ALA A 54 2.67 -6.41 -13.36
N SER A 55 3.90 -6.08 -12.93
CA SER A 55 5.11 -6.84 -13.30
C SER A 55 5.06 -8.30 -12.80
N PHE A 56 4.30 -8.57 -11.74
CA PHE A 56 4.05 -9.91 -11.21
C PHE A 56 2.77 -10.58 -11.74
N LYS A 57 2.10 -9.97 -12.74
CA LYS A 57 0.82 -10.44 -13.31
C LYS A 57 -0.34 -10.48 -12.30
N CYS A 58 -0.25 -9.71 -11.22
CA CYS A 58 -1.36 -9.53 -10.29
C CYS A 58 -2.35 -8.51 -10.87
N THR A 59 -3.65 -8.74 -10.69
CA THR A 59 -4.65 -7.73 -11.02
C THR A 59 -4.75 -6.69 -9.90
N GLN A 60 -5.25 -5.49 -10.22
CA GLN A 60 -5.56 -4.49 -9.19
C GLN A 60 -6.51 -5.06 -8.12
N ARG A 61 -7.46 -5.93 -8.52
CA ARG A 61 -8.36 -6.61 -7.58
C ARG A 61 -7.58 -7.49 -6.60
N ASP A 62 -6.64 -8.30 -7.09
CA ASP A 62 -5.82 -9.15 -6.22
C ASP A 62 -5.03 -8.30 -5.22
N LEU A 63 -4.42 -7.23 -5.70
CA LEU A 63 -3.60 -6.33 -4.90
C LEU A 63 -4.42 -5.59 -3.83
N VAL A 64 -5.58 -5.05 -4.19
CA VAL A 64 -6.51 -4.41 -3.24
C VAL A 64 -7.05 -5.42 -2.23
N SER A 65 -7.31 -6.67 -2.65
CA SER A 65 -7.77 -7.70 -1.72
C SER A 65 -6.77 -7.97 -0.59
N VAL A 66 -5.46 -7.88 -0.87
CA VAL A 66 -4.40 -8.06 0.15
C VAL A 66 -4.33 -6.89 1.13
N ILE A 67 -4.71 -5.68 0.70
CA ILE A 67 -4.76 -4.50 1.57
C ILE A 67 -5.99 -4.59 2.48
N VAL A 68 -7.17 -4.85 1.91
CA VAL A 68 -8.45 -4.79 2.61
C VAL A 68 -8.68 -6.02 3.50
N ARG A 69 -8.25 -7.21 3.06
CA ARG A 69 -8.43 -8.44 3.84
C ARG A 69 -7.82 -8.34 5.23
N ASP A 70 -6.61 -7.81 5.33
CA ASP A 70 -5.97 -7.65 6.64
C ASP A 70 -6.63 -6.54 7.48
N ALA A 71 -7.05 -5.44 6.86
CA ALA A 71 -7.73 -4.35 7.57
C ALA A 71 -9.08 -4.81 8.18
N CYS A 72 -9.83 -5.66 7.47
CA CYS A 72 -11.13 -6.16 7.94
C CYS A 72 -11.05 -7.45 8.78
N GLN A 73 -9.89 -8.11 8.89
CA GLN A 73 -9.73 -9.35 9.68
C GLN A 73 -9.30 -9.14 11.14
N SER A 74 -9.03 -7.90 11.54
CA SER A 74 -8.70 -7.52 12.94
C SER A 74 -9.92 -7.23 13.82
N GLY A 75 -11.10 -7.72 13.45
CA GLY A 75 -12.36 -7.59 14.19
C GLY A 75 -12.74 -8.84 14.98
#